data_AF-A0A7X6Y238-F1
#
_entry.id   AF-A0A7X6Y238-F1
#
_cell.length_a   1.000
_cell.length_b   1.000
_cell.length_c   1.000
_cell.angle_alpha   90.00
_cell.angle_beta   90.00
_cell.angle_gamma   90.00
#
_symmetry.space_group_name_H-M   'P 1'
#
loop_
_entity.id
_entity.type
_entity.pdbx_description
1 polymer ?
#
loop_
_entity_poly.entity_id
_entity_poly.type
_entity_poly.pdbx_seq_one_letter_code
_entity_poly.pdbx_strand_id
1 'polypeptide(L)'
;MEVPSNIDEFLEVAKAFTFNDPDKNGSNDTVGFTLDFINSQEFIMSAFDLHQYGGSLFNVPDSDGEYRIPEKMKGYIPYLTFLRKMYTEKALEQEFYVNKVYDSENKFNQGKVGMVRMHGTGLYRALAPTPPEKMTLGLPFPNSKGERVLYMPLAVWGGWCITNQAQNVDKIMEFMNWAFSHEGILLVGLGIKGVHYETYDFEKRFITRTEEQSKLTAIELSPYMEFCRAYKGLCLYPEGIDTIENIERFNQQTKHFWDNANIIAVSTCGLIEENQFKTDNADLITKKESMEAKYVACEITLEEFVNFLETEYYPAVKTLEEAYIAAMKSKK
;
A
#
# COMPACT_ATOMS: atom_id res chain seq x y z
N MET A 1 -6.28 19.82 12.91
CA MET A 1 -7.11 18.63 13.14
C MET A 1 -6.18 17.58 13.72
N GLU A 2 -6.62 16.84 14.74
CA GLU A 2 -5.82 15.76 15.33
C GLU A 2 -5.79 14.55 14.39
N VAL A 3 -4.72 13.76 14.45
CA VAL A 3 -4.61 12.51 13.69
C VAL A 3 -5.55 11.47 14.31
N PRO A 4 -6.45 10.83 13.52
CA PRO A 4 -7.39 9.87 14.08
C PRO A 4 -6.68 8.63 14.61
N SER A 5 -7.11 8.14 15.77
CA SER A 5 -6.49 7.00 16.47
C SER A 5 -7.23 5.67 16.26
N ASN A 6 -8.50 5.75 15.83
CA ASN A 6 -9.43 4.65 15.57
C ASN A 6 -10.36 4.98 14.39
N ILE A 7 -11.19 4.00 13.99
CA ILE A 7 -11.97 4.08 12.76
C ILE A 7 -13.15 5.06 12.83
N ASP A 8 -13.71 5.30 14.02
CA ASP A 8 -14.77 6.29 14.21
C ASP A 8 -14.20 7.71 14.13
N GLU A 9 -13.06 7.97 14.78
CA GLU A 9 -12.34 9.23 14.63
C GLU A 9 -11.90 9.47 13.18
N PHE A 10 -11.51 8.42 12.45
CA PHE A 10 -11.17 8.54 11.03
C PHE A 10 -12.35 9.04 10.20
N LEU A 11 -13.55 8.51 10.44
CA LEU A 11 -14.77 8.99 9.79
C LEU A 11 -15.04 10.47 10.15
N GLU A 12 -14.91 10.85 11.42
CA GLU A 12 -15.15 12.24 11.84
C GLU A 12 -14.11 13.22 11.27
N VAL A 13 -12.84 12.82 11.18
CA VAL A 13 -11.80 13.62 10.51
C VAL A 13 -12.05 13.70 9.00
N ALA A 14 -12.44 12.61 8.35
CA ALA A 14 -12.83 12.62 6.94
C ALA A 14 -14.01 13.56 6.68
N LYS A 15 -15.01 13.57 7.56
CA LYS A 15 -16.12 14.53 7.50
C LYS A 15 -15.65 15.96 7.73
N ALA A 16 -14.74 16.19 8.66
CA ALA A 16 -14.19 17.52 8.88
C ALA A 16 -13.46 18.06 7.63
N PHE A 17 -12.65 17.24 6.96
CA PHE A 17 -12.05 17.59 5.67
C PHE A 17 -13.11 17.87 4.58
N THR A 18 -14.24 17.16 4.62
CA THR A 18 -15.32 17.35 3.64
C THR A 18 -16.13 18.61 3.90
N PHE A 19 -16.48 18.90 5.15
CA PHE A 19 -17.49 19.92 5.46
C PHE A 19 -16.95 21.21 6.08
N ASN A 20 -15.69 21.24 6.51
CA ASN A 20 -15.11 22.40 7.22
C ASN A 20 -14.07 23.17 6.39
N ASP A 21 -14.11 23.07 5.05
CA ASP A 21 -13.31 23.89 4.12
C ASP A 21 -11.82 23.95 4.53
N PRO A 22 -11.11 22.81 4.52
CA PRO A 22 -9.76 22.68 5.09
C PRO A 22 -8.73 23.55 4.37
N ASP A 23 -8.93 23.85 3.09
CA ASP A 23 -8.08 24.71 2.26
C ASP A 23 -8.55 26.18 2.26
N LYS A 24 -9.70 26.47 2.86
CA LYS A 24 -10.25 27.82 3.09
C LYS A 24 -10.57 28.58 1.80
N ASN A 25 -11.01 27.85 0.77
CA ASN A 25 -11.34 28.44 -0.52
C ASN A 25 -12.82 28.87 -0.62
N GLY A 26 -13.63 28.57 0.40
CA GLY A 26 -15.06 28.90 0.47
C GLY A 26 -15.98 27.96 -0.33
N SER A 27 -15.44 26.87 -0.89
CA SER A 27 -16.12 25.86 -1.69
C SER A 27 -16.01 24.49 -1.03
N ASN A 28 -17.06 23.68 -1.15
CA ASN A 28 -17.02 22.28 -0.71
C ASN A 28 -16.50 21.40 -1.86
N ASP A 29 -15.19 21.47 -2.11
CA ASP A 29 -14.54 20.76 -3.21
C ASP A 29 -13.38 19.85 -2.76
N THR A 30 -13.21 19.71 -1.44
CA THR A 30 -12.34 18.72 -0.81
C THR A 30 -13.18 17.60 -0.23
N VAL A 31 -12.82 16.34 -0.48
CA VAL A 31 -13.43 15.18 0.17
C VAL A 31 -12.47 14.59 1.20
N GLY A 32 -13.00 14.00 2.28
CA GLY A 32 -12.17 13.45 3.34
C GLY A 32 -11.20 12.37 2.88
N PHE A 33 -11.67 11.44 2.08
CA PHE A 33 -10.91 10.26 1.67
C PHE A 33 -11.33 9.76 0.30
N THR A 34 -10.42 9.05 -0.37
CA THR A 34 -10.70 8.31 -1.60
C THR A 34 -9.97 6.97 -1.64
N LEU A 35 -10.37 6.10 -2.57
CA LEU A 35 -9.84 4.76 -2.76
C LEU A 35 -9.24 4.66 -4.17
N ASP A 36 -8.03 4.12 -4.30
CA ASP A 36 -7.58 3.58 -5.59
C ASP A 36 -8.28 2.25 -5.85
N PHE A 37 -8.35 1.40 -4.82
CA PHE A 37 -9.13 0.16 -4.80
C PHE A 37 -9.73 -0.06 -3.41
N ILE A 38 -10.85 -0.78 -3.37
CA ILE A 38 -11.48 -1.21 -2.11
C ILE A 38 -10.53 -2.13 -1.33
N ASN A 39 -9.91 -3.11 -1.98
CA ASN A 39 -9.11 -4.14 -1.30
C ASN A 39 -7.61 -3.78 -1.17
N SER A 40 -7.30 -2.48 -1.01
CA SER A 40 -5.91 -1.96 -0.93
C SER A 40 -5.69 -0.92 0.18
N GLN A 41 -6.57 -0.89 1.20
CA GLN A 41 -6.48 0.07 2.31
C GLN A 41 -6.05 -0.63 3.60
N GLU A 42 -4.81 -1.13 3.64
CA GLU A 42 -4.32 -2.03 4.68
C GLU A 42 -4.44 -1.41 6.09
N PHE A 43 -4.24 -0.09 6.19
CA PHE A 43 -4.37 0.66 7.44
C PHE A 43 -5.80 0.70 8.00
N ILE A 44 -6.82 0.69 7.13
CA ILE A 44 -8.24 0.57 7.51
C ILE A 44 -8.60 -0.88 7.76
N MET A 45 -8.19 -1.77 6.86
CA MET A 45 -8.45 -3.21 6.93
C MET A 45 -7.98 -3.83 8.24
N SER A 46 -6.88 -3.33 8.82
CA SER A 46 -6.41 -3.70 10.17
C SER A 46 -7.51 -3.59 11.23
N ALA A 47 -8.34 -2.53 11.21
CA ALA A 47 -9.42 -2.35 12.19
C ALA A 47 -10.51 -3.44 12.13
N PHE A 48 -10.54 -4.20 11.02
CA PHE A 48 -11.49 -5.27 10.77
C PHE A 48 -10.81 -6.65 10.79
N ASP A 49 -9.59 -6.77 11.33
CA ASP A 49 -8.81 -8.01 11.35
C ASP A 49 -8.54 -8.60 9.94
N LEU A 50 -8.63 -7.77 8.91
CA LEU A 50 -8.34 -8.17 7.53
C LEU A 50 -6.85 -8.00 7.25
N HIS A 51 -6.31 -8.94 6.48
CA HIS A 51 -4.88 -9.01 6.18
C HIS A 51 -4.58 -9.01 4.68
N GLN A 52 -5.56 -8.79 3.82
CA GLN A 52 -5.41 -8.90 2.37
C GLN A 52 -4.67 -7.70 1.75
N TYR A 53 -3.91 -7.97 0.69
CA TYR A 53 -3.31 -6.97 -0.21
C TYR A 53 -3.67 -7.32 -1.66
N GLY A 54 -4.48 -6.50 -2.32
CA GLY A 54 -4.74 -6.61 -3.76
C GLY A 54 -5.26 -7.98 -4.21
N GLY A 55 -6.16 -8.61 -3.45
CA GLY A 55 -6.71 -9.91 -3.84
C GLY A 55 -5.83 -11.12 -3.52
N SER A 56 -4.72 -10.97 -2.81
CA SER A 56 -3.79 -12.07 -2.54
C SER A 56 -4.22 -12.94 -1.37
N LEU A 57 -4.04 -14.26 -1.49
CA LEU A 57 -4.16 -15.20 -0.37
C LEU A 57 -2.86 -15.23 0.44
N PHE A 58 -2.94 -14.92 1.73
CA PHE A 58 -1.78 -14.92 2.63
C PHE A 58 -1.84 -16.08 3.62
N ASN A 59 -0.67 -16.48 4.12
CA ASN A 59 -0.57 -17.49 5.17
C ASN A 59 -0.87 -16.89 6.56
N VAL A 60 -2.05 -16.30 6.71
CA VAL A 60 -2.54 -15.70 7.95
C VAL A 60 -3.97 -16.19 8.19
N PRO A 61 -4.29 -16.74 9.38
CA PRO A 61 -5.66 -17.11 9.67
C PRO A 61 -6.51 -15.85 9.94
N ASP A 62 -7.83 -16.00 9.81
CA ASP A 62 -8.79 -15.01 10.31
C ASP A 62 -8.68 -14.87 11.85
N SER A 63 -9.36 -13.87 12.39
CA SER A 63 -9.45 -13.51 13.81
C SER A 63 -9.74 -14.66 14.78
N ASP A 64 -10.40 -15.74 14.34
CA ASP A 64 -10.68 -16.94 15.14
C ASP A 64 -9.69 -18.10 14.97
N GLY A 65 -8.62 -17.89 14.20
CA GLY A 65 -7.57 -18.89 13.98
C GLY A 65 -7.82 -19.83 12.81
N GLU A 66 -8.96 -19.72 12.11
CA GLU A 66 -9.26 -20.50 10.91
C GLU A 66 -8.79 -19.80 9.64
N TYR A 67 -8.26 -20.57 8.68
CA TYR A 67 -7.87 -20.04 7.38
C TYR A 67 -9.09 -19.91 6.47
N ARG A 68 -9.31 -18.71 5.91
CA ARG A 68 -10.40 -18.39 4.98
C ARG A 68 -9.88 -17.56 3.81
N ILE A 69 -10.56 -17.62 2.67
CA ILE A 69 -10.39 -16.60 1.63
C ILE A 69 -10.89 -15.24 2.18
N PRO A 70 -10.36 -14.10 1.70
CA PRO A 70 -10.71 -12.78 2.22
C PRO A 70 -12.20 -12.50 2.29
N GLU A 71 -12.96 -12.89 1.25
CA GLU A 71 -14.40 -12.64 1.19
C GLU A 71 -15.20 -13.39 2.27
N LYS A 72 -14.64 -14.47 2.84
CA LYS A 72 -15.25 -15.24 3.93
C LYS A 72 -14.72 -14.87 5.32
N MET A 73 -13.75 -13.95 5.41
CA MET A 73 -13.27 -13.49 6.71
C MET A 73 -14.34 -12.69 7.43
N LYS A 74 -14.37 -12.78 8.77
CA LYS A 74 -15.36 -12.08 9.60
C LYS A 74 -15.37 -10.57 9.39
N GLY A 75 -14.21 -10.00 9.10
CA GLY A 75 -14.00 -8.58 8.86
C GLY A 75 -14.51 -8.04 7.52
N TYR A 76 -14.77 -8.91 6.55
CA TYR A 76 -14.98 -8.50 5.16
C TYR A 76 -16.24 -7.66 4.96
N ILE A 77 -17.40 -8.17 5.37
CA ILE A 77 -18.66 -7.43 5.31
C ILE A 77 -18.65 -6.18 6.22
N PRO A 78 -18.16 -6.23 7.48
CA PRO A 78 -17.98 -5.05 8.32
C PRO A 78 -17.14 -3.94 7.66
N TYR A 79 -16.03 -4.29 7.01
CA TYR A 79 -15.18 -3.34 6.29
C TYR A 79 -15.92 -2.64 5.15
N LEU A 80 -16.59 -3.40 4.29
CA LEU A 80 -17.39 -2.83 3.19
C LEU A 80 -18.56 -1.98 3.73
N THR A 81 -19.17 -2.40 4.84
CA THR A 81 -20.24 -1.65 5.51
C THR A 81 -19.71 -0.32 6.06
N PHE A 82 -18.49 -0.30 6.59
CA PHE A 82 -17.84 0.94 7.02
C PHE A 82 -17.57 1.88 5.84
N LEU A 83 -17.03 1.37 4.72
CA LEU A 83 -16.87 2.18 3.50
C LEU A 83 -18.21 2.70 2.98
N ARG A 84 -19.27 1.89 3.02
CA ARG A 84 -20.64 2.31 2.68
C ARG A 84 -21.14 3.44 3.58
N LYS A 85 -20.84 3.38 4.88
CA LYS A 85 -21.13 4.45 5.83
C LYS A 85 -20.38 5.73 5.46
N MET A 86 -19.07 5.65 5.20
CA MET A 86 -18.29 6.81 4.72
C MET A 86 -18.86 7.40 3.43
N TYR A 87 -19.27 6.57 2.47
CA TYR A 87 -19.89 6.99 1.21
C TYR A 87 -21.20 7.74 1.45
N THR A 88 -22.07 7.18 2.30
CA THR A 88 -23.37 7.77 2.65
C THR A 88 -23.21 9.11 3.35
N GLU A 89 -22.22 9.22 4.25
CA GLU A 89 -21.89 10.45 4.98
C GLU A 89 -21.02 11.42 4.16
N LYS A 90 -20.81 11.15 2.86
CA LYS A 90 -20.00 11.94 1.92
C LYS A 90 -18.52 12.12 2.29
N ALA A 91 -18.05 11.36 3.28
CA ALA A 91 -16.67 11.34 3.72
C ALA A 91 -15.74 10.57 2.77
N LEU A 92 -16.32 9.68 1.96
CA LEU A 92 -15.66 9.00 0.84
C LEU A 92 -16.09 9.64 -0.49
N GLU A 93 -15.14 9.80 -1.41
CA GLU A 93 -15.38 10.31 -2.75
C GLU A 93 -16.51 9.55 -3.46
N GLN A 94 -17.43 10.28 -4.09
CA GLN A 94 -18.63 9.69 -4.69
C GLN A 94 -18.36 8.97 -6.01
N GLU A 95 -17.26 9.28 -6.68
CA GLU A 95 -16.81 8.65 -7.92
C GLU A 95 -15.63 7.70 -7.70
N PHE A 96 -15.43 7.20 -6.46
CA PHE A 96 -14.26 6.38 -6.12
C PHE A 96 -14.05 5.16 -7.04
N TYR A 97 -15.12 4.62 -7.63
CA TYR A 97 -15.11 3.42 -8.46
C TYR A 97 -14.54 3.64 -9.87
N VAL A 98 -14.33 4.89 -10.32
CA VAL A 98 -13.64 5.17 -11.60
C VAL A 98 -12.14 5.40 -11.41
N ASN A 99 -11.68 5.40 -10.16
CA ASN A 99 -10.27 5.63 -9.85
C ASN A 99 -9.39 4.50 -10.37
N LYS A 100 -8.17 4.89 -10.72
CA LYS A 100 -7.07 4.02 -11.10
C LYS A 100 -5.95 4.16 -10.07
N VAL A 101 -4.93 3.31 -10.23
CA VAL A 101 -3.69 3.42 -9.48
C VAL A 101 -3.18 4.87 -9.54
N TYR A 102 -2.83 5.44 -8.39
CA TYR A 102 -2.30 6.81 -8.23
C TYR A 102 -3.32 7.95 -8.39
N ASP A 103 -4.61 7.67 -8.64
CA ASP A 103 -5.60 8.76 -8.70
C ASP A 103 -5.78 9.42 -7.33
N SER A 104 -5.68 8.67 -6.23
CA SER A 104 -5.65 9.24 -4.88
C SER A 104 -4.50 10.24 -4.68
N GLU A 105 -3.28 9.89 -5.12
CA GLU A 105 -2.10 10.77 -5.10
C GLU A 105 -2.34 12.06 -5.89
N ASN A 106 -2.83 11.92 -7.13
CA ASN A 106 -3.10 13.05 -8.01
C ASN A 106 -4.16 13.99 -7.42
N LYS A 107 -5.23 13.44 -6.84
CA LYS A 107 -6.29 14.21 -6.20
C LYS A 107 -5.80 14.92 -4.94
N PHE A 108 -4.92 14.28 -4.16
CA PHE A 108 -4.33 14.91 -2.98
C PHE A 108 -3.48 16.12 -3.40
N ASN A 109 -2.65 15.97 -4.44
CA ASN A 109 -1.84 17.05 -5.01
C ASN A 109 -2.67 18.23 -5.55
N GLN A 110 -3.90 17.96 -5.99
CA GLN A 110 -4.86 18.97 -6.45
C GLN A 110 -5.67 19.59 -5.29
N GLY A 111 -5.44 19.17 -4.04
CA GLY A 111 -6.21 19.59 -2.88
C GLY A 111 -7.63 19.02 -2.83
N LYS A 112 -7.95 18.01 -3.65
CA LYS A 112 -9.31 17.44 -3.75
C LYS A 112 -9.62 16.38 -2.70
N VAL A 113 -8.59 15.84 -2.03
CA VAL A 113 -8.77 14.87 -0.94
C VAL A 113 -7.88 15.21 0.26
N GLY A 114 -8.41 15.03 1.47
CA GLY A 114 -7.72 15.35 2.72
C GLY A 114 -6.81 14.24 3.26
N MET A 115 -7.07 12.98 2.90
CA MET A 115 -6.32 11.81 3.37
C MET A 115 -6.14 10.79 2.24
N VAL A 116 -4.97 10.14 2.20
CA VAL A 116 -4.61 9.14 1.18
C VAL A 116 -3.66 8.07 1.72
N ARG A 117 -3.66 6.88 1.10
CA ARG A 117 -2.79 5.75 1.43
C ARG A 117 -1.48 5.81 0.63
N MET A 118 -0.35 6.10 1.26
CA MET A 118 0.92 6.34 0.56
C MET A 118 1.98 5.27 0.73
N HIS A 119 2.82 5.14 -0.29
CA HIS A 119 4.12 4.46 -0.19
C HIS A 119 5.11 5.34 0.58
N GLY A 120 5.57 4.86 1.75
CA GLY A 120 6.35 5.67 2.69
C GLY A 120 7.65 6.27 2.12
N THR A 121 8.39 5.54 1.28
CA THR A 121 9.68 6.03 0.73
C THR A 121 9.52 7.04 -0.41
N GLY A 122 8.37 7.00 -1.10
CA GLY A 122 8.05 7.90 -2.22
C GLY A 122 7.18 9.08 -1.82
N LEU A 123 6.77 9.18 -0.55
CA LEU A 123 5.77 10.12 -0.04
C LEU A 123 6.01 11.57 -0.50
N TYR A 124 7.19 12.13 -0.26
CA TYR A 124 7.45 13.54 -0.57
C TYR A 124 7.69 13.80 -2.06
N ARG A 125 8.14 12.80 -2.83
CA ARG A 125 8.18 12.91 -4.28
C ARG A 125 6.76 12.89 -4.86
N ALA A 126 5.95 11.92 -4.42
CA ALA A 126 4.60 11.73 -4.90
C ALA A 126 3.71 12.93 -4.52
N LEU A 127 3.89 13.47 -3.32
CA LEU A 127 3.10 14.58 -2.79
C LEU A 127 3.86 15.92 -2.75
N ALA A 128 4.83 16.11 -3.64
CA ALA A 128 5.72 17.28 -3.66
C ALA A 128 5.03 18.64 -3.64
N PRO A 129 3.85 18.85 -4.27
CA PRO A 129 3.10 20.11 -4.16
C PRO A 129 2.64 20.46 -2.75
N THR A 130 2.52 19.48 -1.85
CA THR A 130 2.12 19.72 -0.46
C THR A 130 3.36 19.86 0.43
N PRO A 131 3.50 21.00 1.14
CA PRO A 131 4.60 21.20 2.07
C PRO A 131 4.66 20.11 3.16
N PRO A 132 5.84 19.56 3.48
CA PRO A 132 6.01 18.51 4.49
C PRO A 132 5.40 18.78 5.86
N GLU A 133 5.38 20.04 6.31
CA GLU A 133 4.82 20.47 7.58
C GLU A 133 3.28 20.44 7.62
N LYS A 134 2.63 20.34 6.45
CA LYS A 134 1.18 20.16 6.32
C LYS A 134 0.76 18.70 6.21
N MET A 135 1.72 17.78 6.18
CA MET A 135 1.47 16.34 6.09
C MET A 135 1.85 15.63 7.39
N THR A 136 0.95 14.77 7.84
CA THR A 136 1.19 13.91 9.01
C THR A 136 0.92 12.45 8.63
N LEU A 137 1.88 11.58 8.95
CA LEU A 137 1.78 10.15 8.76
C LEU A 137 0.89 9.55 9.86
N GLY A 138 -0.16 8.85 9.45
CA GLY A 138 -1.02 8.09 10.34
C GLY A 138 -0.46 6.70 10.68
N LEU A 139 -0.99 6.10 11.74
CA LEU A 139 -0.77 4.68 12.05
C LEU A 139 -1.89 3.81 11.47
N PRO A 140 -1.67 2.50 11.26
CA PRO A 140 -2.75 1.55 11.07
C PRO A 140 -3.73 1.62 12.23
N PHE A 141 -5.02 1.48 11.95
CA PHE A 141 -6.03 1.46 13.00
C PHE A 141 -5.94 0.15 13.80
N PRO A 142 -6.18 0.21 15.13
CA PRO A 142 -6.09 -0.97 15.97
C PRO A 142 -7.13 -2.02 15.56
N ASN A 143 -6.71 -3.27 15.50
CA ASN A 143 -7.57 -4.42 15.25
C ASN A 143 -8.45 -4.75 16.48
N SER A 144 -9.22 -5.85 16.44
CA SER A 144 -10.08 -6.25 17.56
C SER A 144 -9.34 -6.55 18.87
N LYS A 145 -8.03 -6.77 18.81
CA LYS A 145 -7.14 -6.99 19.97
C LYS A 145 -6.43 -5.71 20.45
N GLY A 146 -6.68 -4.57 19.80
CA GLY A 146 -5.99 -3.31 20.08
C GLY A 146 -4.61 -3.18 19.42
N GLU A 147 -4.24 -4.12 18.56
CA GLU A 147 -2.93 -4.16 17.90
C GLU A 147 -2.98 -3.38 16.57
N ARG A 148 -1.95 -2.60 16.26
CA ARG A 148 -1.84 -1.87 14.99
C ARG A 148 -1.02 -2.69 14.01
N VAL A 149 -1.67 -3.51 13.19
CA VAL A 149 -0.99 -4.51 12.36
C VAL A 149 -1.08 -4.13 10.88
N LEU A 150 0.04 -4.24 10.15
CA LEU A 150 -0.01 -4.32 8.68
C LEU A 150 0.59 -5.63 8.23
N TYR A 151 -0.16 -6.35 7.41
CA TYR A 151 0.32 -7.52 6.73
C TYR A 151 0.86 -7.10 5.37
N MET A 152 2.17 -7.25 5.19
CA MET A 152 2.85 -6.82 3.98
C MET A 152 3.46 -8.03 3.28
N PRO A 153 3.21 -8.23 1.97
CA PRO A 153 3.91 -9.27 1.24
C PRO A 153 5.42 -9.03 1.29
N LEU A 154 6.21 -10.09 1.23
CA LEU A 154 7.66 -9.95 1.05
C LEU A 154 7.95 -9.08 -0.18
N ALA A 155 8.85 -8.10 -0.03
CA ALA A 155 9.24 -7.19 -1.09
C ALA A 155 10.10 -7.93 -2.15
N VAL A 156 9.42 -8.66 -3.04
CA VAL A 156 10.04 -9.43 -4.14
C VAL A 156 9.89 -8.73 -5.50
N TRP A 157 9.20 -7.58 -5.54
CA TRP A 157 9.05 -6.79 -6.75
C TRP A 157 10.42 -6.31 -7.24
N GLY A 158 10.74 -6.57 -8.51
CA GLY A 158 12.06 -6.28 -9.10
C GLY A 158 13.14 -7.32 -8.78
N GLY A 159 12.77 -8.49 -8.25
CA GLY A 159 13.71 -9.59 -7.98
C GLY A 159 14.40 -10.11 -9.26
N TRP A 160 15.68 -10.44 -9.13
CA TRP A 160 16.50 -10.99 -10.21
C TRP A 160 16.73 -12.49 -10.03
N CYS A 161 16.67 -13.25 -11.13
CA CYS A 161 16.88 -14.69 -11.14
C CYS A 161 18.02 -15.07 -12.11
N ILE A 162 18.79 -16.09 -11.74
CA ILE A 162 19.79 -16.71 -12.63
C ILE A 162 19.09 -17.81 -13.42
N THR A 163 19.13 -17.74 -14.76
CA THR A 163 18.51 -18.75 -15.62
C THR A 163 19.35 -20.02 -15.69
N ASN A 164 18.74 -21.14 -16.06
CA ASN A 164 19.45 -22.40 -16.31
C ASN A 164 20.37 -22.36 -17.55
N GLN A 165 20.33 -21.29 -18.34
CA GLN A 165 21.18 -21.07 -19.52
C GLN A 165 22.43 -20.24 -19.19
N ALA A 166 22.55 -19.73 -17.97
CA ALA A 166 23.68 -18.91 -17.55
C ALA A 166 25.00 -19.70 -17.68
N GLN A 167 25.93 -19.20 -18.49
CA GLN A 167 27.20 -19.90 -18.76
C GLN A 167 28.23 -19.74 -17.64
N ASN A 168 28.12 -18.69 -16.81
CA ASN A 168 29.07 -18.41 -15.75
C ASN A 168 28.36 -17.91 -14.49
N VAL A 169 27.76 -18.86 -13.76
CA VAL A 169 27.02 -18.59 -12.52
C VAL A 169 27.92 -17.93 -11.47
N ASP A 170 29.17 -18.39 -11.33
CA ASP A 170 30.11 -17.83 -10.35
C ASP A 170 30.35 -16.33 -10.60
N LYS A 171 30.54 -15.92 -11.86
CA LYS A 171 30.75 -14.51 -12.19
C LYS A 171 29.50 -13.66 -11.97
N ILE A 172 28.32 -14.22 -12.21
CA ILE A 172 27.04 -13.55 -11.91
C ILE A 172 26.89 -13.37 -10.40
N MET A 173 27.22 -14.39 -9.61
CA MET A 173 27.19 -14.32 -8.14
C MET A 173 28.22 -13.33 -7.59
N GLU A 174 29.43 -13.25 -8.15
CA GLU A 174 30.40 -12.20 -7.81
C GLU A 174 29.84 -10.79 -8.06
N PHE A 175 29.21 -10.58 -9.22
CA PHE A 175 28.59 -9.31 -9.56
C PHE A 175 27.44 -8.94 -8.62
N MET A 176 26.53 -9.89 -8.35
CA MET A 176 25.45 -9.70 -7.38
C MET A 176 26.03 -9.36 -6.00
N ASN A 177 27.01 -10.11 -5.51
CA ASN A 177 27.66 -9.85 -4.22
C ASN A 177 28.31 -8.45 -4.17
N TRP A 178 28.97 -8.01 -5.24
CA TRP A 178 29.47 -6.63 -5.35
C TRP A 178 28.32 -5.60 -5.34
N ALA A 179 27.19 -5.87 -6.01
CA ALA A 179 26.05 -4.96 -6.02
C ALA A 179 25.42 -4.77 -4.62
N PHE A 180 25.57 -5.74 -3.71
CA PHE A 180 25.21 -5.63 -2.28
C PHE A 180 26.31 -5.01 -1.40
N SER A 181 27.49 -4.71 -1.95
CA SER A 181 28.54 -4.00 -1.21
C SER A 181 28.19 -2.53 -1.00
N HIS A 182 28.92 -1.84 -0.13
CA HIS A 182 28.73 -0.40 0.10
C HIS A 182 28.86 0.42 -1.19
N GLU A 183 29.87 0.13 -2.02
CA GLU A 183 30.07 0.81 -3.30
C GLU A 183 28.93 0.50 -4.28
N GLY A 184 28.59 -0.79 -4.41
CA GLY A 184 27.54 -1.24 -5.33
C GLY A 184 26.18 -0.62 -5.01
N ILE A 185 25.79 -0.61 -3.74
CA ILE A 185 24.53 -0.01 -3.28
C ILE A 185 24.49 1.48 -3.60
N LEU A 186 25.58 2.22 -3.40
CA LEU A 186 25.60 3.66 -3.71
C LEU A 186 25.55 3.91 -5.21
N LEU A 187 26.31 3.16 -6.02
CA LEU A 187 26.32 3.35 -7.46
C LEU A 187 24.97 2.98 -8.09
N VAL A 188 24.41 1.83 -7.70
CA VAL A 188 23.13 1.34 -8.23
C VAL A 188 21.95 2.19 -7.74
N GLY A 189 21.95 2.60 -6.47
CA GLY A 189 20.84 3.34 -5.86
C GLY A 189 20.90 4.86 -6.00
N LEU A 190 22.10 5.47 -6.08
CA LEU A 190 22.27 6.93 -6.14
C LEU A 190 22.82 7.43 -7.49
N GLY A 191 23.42 6.54 -8.28
CA GLY A 191 24.16 6.87 -9.49
C GLY A 191 25.61 7.26 -9.22
N ILE A 192 26.19 8.04 -10.13
CA ILE A 192 27.59 8.48 -10.11
C ILE A 192 27.70 9.86 -9.45
N LYS A 193 28.55 10.00 -8.42
CA LYS A 193 28.86 11.29 -7.77
C LYS A 193 29.41 12.30 -8.79
N GLY A 194 28.93 13.54 -8.75
CA GLY A 194 29.23 14.62 -9.69
C GLY A 194 28.38 14.60 -10.96
N VAL A 195 27.76 13.46 -11.29
CA VAL A 195 26.86 13.32 -12.47
C VAL A 195 25.40 13.27 -12.04
N HIS A 196 25.08 12.48 -11.02
CA HIS A 196 23.71 12.24 -10.55
C HIS A 196 23.43 12.86 -9.18
N TYR A 197 24.47 13.15 -8.40
CA TYR A 197 24.37 13.78 -7.09
C TYR A 197 25.68 14.44 -6.67
N GLU A 198 25.60 15.40 -5.76
CA GLU A 198 26.75 16.17 -5.29
C GLU A 198 27.35 15.55 -4.02
N THR A 199 26.53 15.37 -2.98
CA THR A 199 26.93 14.75 -1.71
C THR A 199 25.87 13.76 -1.21
N TYR A 200 26.31 12.78 -0.43
CA TYR A 200 25.44 11.86 0.28
C TYR A 200 25.97 11.64 1.70
N ASP A 201 25.12 11.89 2.69
CA ASP A 201 25.36 11.58 4.11
C ASP A 201 24.70 10.25 4.42
N PHE A 202 25.53 9.25 4.72
CA PHE A 202 25.09 7.89 4.92
C PHE A 202 24.30 7.70 6.22
N GLU A 203 24.70 8.38 7.30
CA GLU A 203 24.04 8.27 8.60
C GLU A 203 22.69 8.98 8.58
N LYS A 204 22.64 10.15 7.93
CA LYS A 204 21.40 10.93 7.78
C LYS A 204 20.51 10.48 6.63
N ARG A 205 21.02 9.63 5.72
CA ARG A 205 20.32 9.22 4.50
C ARG A 205 19.89 10.41 3.65
N PHE A 206 20.77 11.42 3.58
CA PHE A 206 20.49 12.68 2.92
C PHE A 206 21.37 12.85 1.69
N ILE A 207 20.75 13.16 0.56
CA ILE A 207 21.41 13.35 -0.73
C ILE A 207 21.19 14.77 -1.21
N THR A 208 22.23 15.40 -1.75
CA THR A 208 22.11 16.69 -2.41
C THR A 208 22.28 16.53 -3.91
N ARG A 209 21.48 17.25 -4.68
CA ARG A 209 21.51 17.27 -6.14
C ARG A 209 21.32 18.69 -6.64
N THR A 210 21.97 19.04 -7.73
CA THR A 210 21.58 20.21 -8.52
C THR A 210 20.28 19.94 -9.29
N GLU A 211 19.66 20.97 -9.84
CA GLU A 211 18.48 20.81 -10.70
C GLU A 211 18.80 19.91 -11.91
N GLU A 212 19.98 20.09 -12.50
CA GLU A 212 20.42 19.30 -13.66
C GLU A 212 20.67 17.84 -13.29
N GLN A 213 21.36 17.59 -12.17
CA GLN A 213 21.58 16.23 -11.65
C GLN A 213 20.24 15.52 -11.34
N SER A 214 19.24 16.27 -10.86
CA SER A 214 17.89 15.74 -10.61
C SER A 214 17.17 15.34 -11.89
N LYS A 215 17.27 16.15 -12.95
CA LYS A 215 16.73 15.83 -14.29
C LYS A 215 17.42 14.62 -14.90
N LEU A 216 18.76 14.59 -14.87
CA LEU A 216 19.55 13.45 -15.36
C LEU A 216 19.19 12.17 -14.62
N THR A 217 19.10 12.22 -13.29
CA THR A 217 18.67 11.06 -12.46
C THR A 217 17.32 10.52 -12.90
N ALA A 218 16.34 11.38 -13.18
CA ALA A 218 15.01 10.95 -13.62
C ALA A 218 14.98 10.31 -15.02
N ILE A 219 16.03 10.52 -15.84
CA ILE A 219 16.15 10.00 -17.21
C ILE A 219 17.04 8.76 -17.25
N GLU A 220 18.17 8.78 -16.54
CA GLU A 220 19.24 7.78 -16.66
C GLU A 220 19.17 6.68 -15.59
N LEU A 221 18.56 6.95 -14.43
CA LEU A 221 18.39 5.96 -13.38
C LEU A 221 16.98 5.39 -13.35
N SER A 222 16.89 4.10 -13.02
CA SER A 222 15.62 3.40 -12.86
C SER A 222 15.51 2.82 -11.45
N PRO A 223 14.39 3.08 -10.74
CA PRO A 223 14.14 2.48 -9.43
C PRO A 223 13.88 0.95 -9.50
N TYR A 224 13.81 0.38 -10.71
CA TYR A 224 13.51 -1.04 -10.95
C TYR A 224 14.72 -1.89 -11.34
N MET A 225 15.90 -1.28 -11.56
CA MET A 225 17.14 -2.00 -11.93
C MET A 225 18.04 -2.33 -10.73
N GLU A 226 17.54 -2.13 -9.51
CA GLU A 226 18.35 -2.21 -8.30
C GLU A 226 18.39 -3.64 -7.72
N PHE A 227 19.59 -4.18 -7.43
CA PHE A 227 19.73 -5.43 -6.66
C PHE A 227 19.37 -5.24 -5.18
N CYS A 228 19.57 -4.02 -4.65
CA CYS A 228 19.33 -3.68 -3.27
C CYS A 228 19.01 -2.18 -3.12
N ARG A 229 17.79 -1.88 -2.66
CA ARG A 229 17.30 -0.50 -2.44
C ARG A 229 17.41 -0.03 -0.99
N ALA A 230 17.88 -0.91 -0.11
CA ALA A 230 17.88 -0.69 1.33
C ALA A 230 19.23 -1.09 1.95
N TYR A 231 19.74 -0.25 2.83
CA TYR A 231 20.89 -0.58 3.66
C TYR A 231 20.49 -0.62 5.13
N LYS A 232 20.81 -1.73 5.82
CA LYS A 232 20.37 -2.01 7.19
C LYS A 232 18.85 -1.88 7.37
N GLY A 233 18.07 -2.39 6.41
CA GLY A 233 16.61 -2.43 6.47
C GLY A 233 15.89 -1.11 6.18
N LEU A 234 16.60 -0.05 5.76
CA LEU A 234 16.02 1.26 5.45
C LEU A 234 16.47 1.74 4.07
N CYS A 235 15.61 2.48 3.36
CA CYS A 235 15.93 3.09 2.06
C CYS A 235 17.16 4.01 2.15
N LEU A 236 17.91 4.14 1.06
CA LEU A 236 19.10 5.01 1.03
C LEU A 236 18.77 6.48 1.25
N TYR A 237 17.65 6.96 0.73
CA TYR A 237 17.13 8.29 1.02
C TYR A 237 15.62 8.31 0.74
N PRO A 238 14.83 9.11 1.46
CA PRO A 238 13.45 9.38 1.07
C PRO A 238 13.42 10.26 -0.20
N GLU A 239 12.58 9.88 -1.15
CA GLU A 239 12.49 10.57 -2.43
C GLU A 239 11.78 11.93 -2.27
N GLY A 240 12.28 12.97 -2.95
CA GLY A 240 11.65 14.29 -2.99
C GLY A 240 11.93 15.18 -1.76
N ILE A 241 12.86 14.81 -0.89
CA ILE A 241 13.29 15.67 0.23
C ILE A 241 14.60 16.40 -0.11
N ASP A 242 14.61 17.71 0.07
CA ASP A 242 15.70 18.61 -0.31
C ASP A 242 16.36 19.35 0.88
N THR A 243 15.78 19.29 2.08
CA THR A 243 16.33 19.92 3.29
C THR A 243 16.57 18.94 4.43
N ILE A 244 17.57 19.24 5.27
CA ILE A 244 17.86 18.45 6.48
C ILE A 244 16.67 18.48 7.45
N GLU A 245 15.99 19.62 7.59
CA GLU A 245 14.79 19.74 8.44
C GLU A 245 13.69 18.76 8.02
N ASN A 246 13.42 18.66 6.71
CA ASN A 246 12.42 17.74 6.19
C ASN A 246 12.84 16.27 6.34
N ILE A 247 14.15 15.97 6.25
CA ILE A 247 14.68 14.63 6.57
C ILE A 247 14.46 14.29 8.04
N GLU A 248 14.75 15.22 8.95
CA GLU A 248 14.56 15.01 10.39
C GLU A 248 13.07 14.80 10.71
N ARG A 249 12.18 15.59 10.10
CA ARG A 249 10.73 15.41 10.18
C ARG A 249 10.30 14.03 9.68
N PHE A 250 10.78 13.61 8.50
CA PHE A 250 10.49 12.29 7.95
C PHE A 250 10.96 11.17 8.88
N ASN A 251 12.21 11.25 9.35
CA ASN A 251 12.81 10.26 10.23
C ASN A 251 12.06 10.18 11.57
N GLN A 252 11.59 11.31 12.11
CA GLN A 252 10.77 11.34 13.32
C GLN A 252 9.41 10.65 13.11
N GLN A 253 8.69 11.01 12.03
CA GLN A 253 7.38 10.43 11.73
C GLN A 253 7.46 8.94 11.42
N THR A 254 8.45 8.53 10.62
CA THR A 254 8.69 7.12 10.33
C THR A 254 9.13 6.35 11.55
N LYS A 255 10.02 6.90 12.40
CA LYS A 255 10.36 6.27 13.68
C LYS A 255 9.12 6.07 14.55
N HIS A 256 8.28 7.09 14.68
CA HIS A 256 7.01 6.95 15.41
C HIS A 256 6.15 5.84 14.82
N PHE A 257 6.05 5.76 13.49
CA PHE A 257 5.35 4.66 12.81
C PHE A 257 5.93 3.29 13.15
N TRP A 258 7.24 3.09 12.97
CA TRP A 258 7.91 1.81 13.21
C TRP A 258 7.91 1.39 14.68
N ASP A 259 7.91 2.33 15.62
CA ASP A 259 7.81 2.04 17.05
C ASP A 259 6.40 1.63 17.49
N ASN A 260 5.36 1.97 16.71
CA ASN A 260 3.95 1.82 17.11
C ASN A 260 3.10 0.96 16.15
N ALA A 261 3.62 0.57 15.00
CA ALA A 261 2.99 -0.34 14.05
C ALA A 261 3.72 -1.68 14.03
N ASN A 262 2.96 -2.77 14.07
CA ASN A 262 3.47 -4.12 13.91
C ASN A 262 3.38 -4.52 12.43
N ILE A 263 4.51 -4.49 11.74
CA ILE A 263 4.59 -4.92 10.34
C ILE A 263 4.92 -6.41 10.30
N ILE A 264 3.95 -7.20 9.86
CA ILE A 264 4.10 -8.64 9.71
C ILE A 264 4.37 -8.93 8.23
N ALA A 265 5.60 -9.36 7.95
CA ALA A 265 5.97 -9.87 6.64
C ALA A 265 5.24 -11.20 6.39
N VAL A 266 4.41 -11.24 5.36
CA VAL A 266 3.64 -12.42 4.99
C VAL A 266 4.08 -12.96 3.64
N SER A 267 4.17 -14.28 3.53
CA SER A 267 4.28 -14.93 2.23
C SER A 267 2.89 -15.00 1.60
N THR A 268 2.78 -14.71 0.30
CA THR A 268 1.66 -15.20 -0.48
C THR A 268 1.59 -16.73 -0.36
N CYS A 269 0.39 -17.29 -0.44
CA CYS A 269 0.25 -18.75 -0.43
C CYS A 269 1.01 -19.37 -1.61
N GLY A 270 1.16 -18.63 -2.71
CA GLY A 270 1.96 -19.02 -3.87
C GLY A 270 1.36 -20.18 -4.64
N LEU A 271 0.04 -20.36 -4.54
CA LEU A 271 -0.68 -21.44 -5.22
C LEU A 271 -0.75 -21.14 -6.71
N ILE A 272 -0.35 -22.12 -7.52
CA ILE A 272 -0.52 -22.05 -8.97
C ILE A 272 -2.02 -21.95 -9.28
N GLU A 273 -2.84 -22.63 -8.48
CA GLU A 273 -4.30 -22.59 -8.53
C GLU A 273 -4.87 -21.19 -8.34
N GLU A 274 -4.23 -20.32 -7.54
CA GLU A 274 -4.70 -18.94 -7.36
C GLU A 274 -4.53 -18.12 -8.66
N ASN A 275 -3.35 -18.23 -9.28
CA ASN A 275 -3.07 -17.54 -10.54
C ASN A 275 -3.92 -18.10 -11.68
N GLN A 276 -4.10 -19.43 -11.73
CA GLN A 276 -4.95 -20.08 -12.71
C GLN A 276 -6.42 -19.67 -12.54
N PHE A 277 -6.94 -19.66 -11.31
CA PHE A 277 -8.30 -19.22 -11.02
C PHE A 277 -8.55 -17.78 -11.46
N LYS A 278 -7.63 -16.85 -11.12
CA LYS A 278 -7.70 -15.44 -11.53
C LYS A 278 -7.73 -15.30 -13.06
N THR A 279 -6.94 -16.10 -13.76
CA THR A 279 -6.88 -16.10 -15.23
C THR A 279 -8.18 -16.64 -15.84
N ASP A 280 -8.65 -17.79 -15.37
CA ASP A 280 -9.81 -18.49 -15.95
C ASP A 280 -11.14 -17.81 -15.60
N ASN A 281 -11.17 -17.00 -14.54
CA ASN A 281 -12.38 -16.37 -14.00
C ASN A 281 -12.28 -14.84 -13.96
N ALA A 282 -11.53 -14.21 -14.87
CA ALA A 282 -11.32 -12.75 -14.89
C ALA A 282 -12.63 -11.95 -14.88
N ASP A 283 -13.66 -12.39 -15.60
CA ASP A 283 -14.98 -11.76 -15.60
C ASP A 283 -15.67 -11.85 -14.23
N LEU A 284 -15.54 -12.98 -13.53
CA LEU A 284 -16.09 -13.17 -12.20
C LEU A 284 -15.36 -12.30 -11.17
N ILE A 285 -14.04 -12.18 -11.26
CA ILE A 285 -13.24 -11.27 -10.42
C ILE A 285 -13.68 -9.82 -10.63
N THR A 286 -13.80 -9.40 -11.89
CA THR A 286 -14.29 -8.06 -12.24
C THR A 286 -15.72 -7.84 -11.73
N LYS A 287 -16.59 -8.84 -11.86
CA LYS A 287 -17.96 -8.79 -11.33
C LYS A 287 -17.97 -8.66 -9.81
N LYS A 288 -17.11 -9.39 -9.10
CA LYS A 288 -16.97 -9.29 -7.63
C LYS A 288 -16.58 -7.87 -7.20
N GLU A 289 -15.55 -7.30 -7.82
CA GLU A 289 -15.11 -5.92 -7.55
C GLU A 289 -16.22 -4.90 -7.87
N SER A 290 -16.96 -5.11 -8.96
CA SER A 290 -18.13 -4.28 -9.29
C SER A 290 -19.25 -4.40 -8.25
N MET A 291 -19.52 -5.61 -7.75
CA MET A 291 -20.55 -5.84 -6.72
C MET A 291 -20.15 -5.23 -5.38
N GLU A 292 -18.87 -5.28 -4.99
CA GLU A 292 -18.34 -4.55 -3.83
C GLU A 292 -18.55 -3.04 -3.98
N ALA A 293 -18.16 -2.47 -5.13
CA ALA A 293 -18.33 -1.05 -5.42
C ALA A 293 -19.80 -0.62 -5.37
N LYS A 294 -20.71 -1.40 -5.98
CA LYS A 294 -22.16 -1.17 -5.92
C LYS A 294 -22.70 -1.22 -4.49
N TYR A 295 -22.22 -2.15 -3.68
CA TYR A 295 -22.64 -2.23 -2.28
C TYR A 295 -22.15 -1.02 -1.48
N VAL A 296 -20.90 -0.60 -1.66
CA VAL A 296 -20.35 0.62 -1.02
C VAL A 296 -21.09 1.88 -1.51
N ALA A 297 -21.37 1.98 -2.80
CA ALA A 297 -22.07 3.11 -3.43
C ALA A 297 -23.59 3.13 -3.17
N CYS A 298 -24.10 2.21 -2.34
CA CYS A 298 -25.51 2.06 -2.02
C CYS A 298 -26.44 1.72 -3.20
N GLU A 299 -25.90 1.19 -4.30
CA GLU A 299 -26.67 0.76 -5.48
C GLU A 299 -27.36 -0.59 -5.28
N ILE A 300 -26.80 -1.44 -4.42
CA ILE A 300 -27.40 -2.72 -4.03
C ILE A 300 -27.48 -2.83 -2.50
N THR A 301 -28.37 -3.68 -2.03
CA THR A 301 -28.52 -4.05 -0.61
C THR A 301 -27.43 -5.04 -0.19
N LEU A 302 -27.28 -5.23 1.13
CA LEU A 302 -26.41 -6.28 1.66
C LEU A 302 -26.92 -7.68 1.25
N GLU A 303 -28.24 -7.87 1.21
CA GLU A 303 -28.86 -9.14 0.82
C GLU A 303 -28.51 -9.51 -0.63
N GLU A 304 -28.61 -8.55 -1.56
CA GLU A 304 -28.23 -8.77 -2.96
C GLU A 304 -26.73 -9.08 -3.12
N PHE A 305 -25.88 -8.38 -2.36
CA PHE A 305 -24.44 -8.63 -2.37
C PHE A 305 -24.09 -10.01 -1.82
N VAL A 306 -24.65 -10.38 -0.66
CA VAL A 306 -24.45 -11.71 -0.04
C VAL A 306 -25.01 -12.81 -0.94
N ASN A 307 -26.18 -12.61 -1.55
CA ASN A 307 -26.74 -13.57 -2.49
C ASN A 307 -25.80 -13.82 -3.68
N PHE A 308 -25.18 -12.79 -4.25
CA PHE A 308 -24.14 -12.97 -5.28
C PHE A 308 -22.95 -13.79 -4.77
N LEU A 309 -22.46 -13.50 -3.57
CA LEU A 309 -21.35 -14.25 -2.99
C LEU A 309 -21.71 -15.74 -2.82
N GLU A 310 -22.89 -16.03 -2.27
CA GLU A 310 -23.33 -17.40 -1.97
C GLU A 310 -23.69 -18.20 -3.22
N THR A 311 -24.30 -17.57 -4.22
CA THR A 311 -24.85 -18.28 -5.40
C THR A 311 -23.89 -18.33 -6.58
N GLU A 312 -22.94 -17.39 -6.69
CA GLU A 312 -22.02 -17.30 -7.82
C GLU A 312 -20.54 -17.41 -7.40
N TYR A 313 -20.08 -16.55 -6.48
CA TYR A 313 -18.66 -16.42 -6.18
C TYR A 313 -18.11 -17.61 -5.37
N TYR A 314 -18.73 -17.94 -4.23
CA TYR A 314 -18.28 -19.03 -3.36
C TYR A 314 -18.30 -20.40 -4.03
N PRO A 315 -19.31 -20.77 -4.84
CA PRO A 315 -19.26 -22.00 -5.61
C PRO A 315 -18.07 -22.05 -6.58
N ALA A 316 -17.76 -20.94 -7.26
CA ALA A 316 -16.67 -20.88 -8.22
C ALA A 316 -15.28 -21.01 -7.56
N VAL A 317 -15.06 -20.31 -6.44
CA VAL A 317 -13.76 -20.29 -5.74
C VAL A 317 -13.55 -21.51 -4.82
N LYS A 318 -14.54 -22.38 -4.65
CA LYS A 318 -14.52 -23.50 -3.69
C LYS A 318 -13.29 -24.39 -3.82
N THR A 319 -12.93 -24.80 -5.03
CA THR A 319 -11.76 -25.66 -5.26
C THR A 319 -10.45 -24.97 -4.85
N LEU A 320 -10.31 -23.68 -5.17
CA LEU A 320 -9.16 -22.88 -4.74
C LEU A 320 -9.13 -22.72 -3.22
N GLU A 321 -10.27 -22.47 -2.59
CA GLU A 321 -10.39 -22.37 -1.13
C GLU A 321 -9.99 -23.67 -0.43
N GLU A 322 -10.45 -24.83 -0.92
CA GLU A 322 -10.08 -26.14 -0.37
C GLU A 322 -8.56 -26.39 -0.50
N ALA A 323 -7.97 -26.06 -1.66
CA ALA A 323 -6.53 -26.15 -1.89
C ALA A 323 -5.75 -25.21 -0.94
N TYR A 324 -6.23 -23.98 -0.77
CA TYR A 324 -5.67 -23.01 0.17
C TYR A 324 -5.69 -23.52 1.61
N ILE A 325 -6.84 -23.95 2.11
CA ILE A 325 -6.96 -24.47 3.48
C ILE A 325 -6.07 -25.71 3.69
N ALA A 326 -5.99 -26.60 2.70
CA ALA A 326 -5.10 -27.77 2.74
C ALA A 326 -3.62 -27.36 2.82
N ALA A 327 -3.20 -26.38 2.00
CA ALA A 327 -1.83 -25.85 2.01
C ALA A 327 -1.48 -25.15 3.33
N MET A 328 -2.44 -24.50 3.99
CA MET A 328 -2.19 -23.86 5.30
C MET A 328 -2.11 -24.88 6.43
N LYS A 329 -2.85 -25.99 6.34
CA LYS A 329 -2.78 -27.09 7.30
C LYS A 329 -1.47 -27.87 7.20
N SER A 330 -0.87 -28.02 6.00
CA SER A 330 0.38 -28.75 5.82
C SER A 330 1.63 -27.99 6.28
N LYS A 331 1.51 -26.68 6.56
CA LYS A 331 2.59 -25.83 7.10
C LYS A 331 2.64 -25.81 8.63
N LYS A 332 1.64 -26.35 9.33
CA LYS A 332 1.64 -26.58 10.78
C LYS A 332 2.31 -27.92 11.08
#